data_AF-A0AAV6YEZ0-F1
#
_entry.id   AF-A0AAV6YEZ0-F1
#
_cell.length_a   1.000
_cell.length_b   1.000
_cell.length_c   1.000
_cell.angle_alpha   90.00
_cell.angle_beta   90.00
_cell.angle_gamma   90.00
#
_symmetry.space_group_name_H-M   'P 1'
#
loop_
_entity.id
_entity.type
_entity.pdbx_description
1 polymer ?
#
loop_
_entity_poly.entity_id
_entity_poly.type
_entity_poly.pdbx_seq_one_letter_code
_entity_poly.pdbx_strand_id
1 'polypeptide(L)'
;MSVCLSPSDEDVHVSEDLHKKVRILCWVMTGPQNLDKKTKHVKATWAQRCNKVLYMSSEENKDFPTVGLDTKEGRDQLYWKTIKAFQYVHDHHLDEADWFMKADDDTYVVVDNLRWLLSKHNPQDPIYFGRRFKPYVKQGYMSGGAGYVLSKEALVRFVNAFKEEKCTHSSSVEDLALGKCMENINVKAGDSRDTSGKETFHPFVPEHHLIQGYLPKTFWYWNYNYYPAIE
;
A
#
# COMPACT_ATOMS: atom_id res chain seq x y z
N MET A 1 18.35 -26.22 1.30
CA MET A 1 17.71 -26.46 -0.01
C MET A 1 16.30 -25.94 0.07
N SER A 2 16.02 -24.76 -0.49
CA SER A 2 14.65 -24.26 -0.61
C SER A 2 14.02 -24.95 -1.80
N VAL A 3 13.05 -25.83 -1.55
CA VAL A 3 12.25 -26.43 -2.62
C VAL A 3 11.23 -25.38 -3.02
N CYS A 4 11.46 -24.70 -4.14
CA CYS A 4 10.41 -23.96 -4.82
C CYS A 4 9.43 -25.00 -5.36
N LEU A 5 8.36 -25.29 -4.61
CA LEU A 5 7.24 -26.06 -5.13
C LEU A 5 6.63 -25.28 -6.30
N SER A 6 6.54 -25.92 -7.46
CA SER A 6 5.80 -25.38 -8.59
C SER A 6 4.31 -25.31 -8.20
N PRO A 7 3.62 -24.19 -8.44
CA PRO A 7 2.19 -24.10 -8.19
C PRO A 7 1.43 -25.17 -8.98
N SER A 8 0.35 -25.70 -8.41
CA SER A 8 -0.52 -26.67 -9.10
C SER A 8 -1.31 -25.98 -10.23
N ASP A 9 -1.80 -26.74 -11.21
CA ASP A 9 -2.60 -26.19 -12.31
C ASP A 9 -3.87 -25.47 -11.80
N GLU A 10 -4.46 -25.96 -10.71
CA GLU A 10 -5.59 -25.31 -10.04
C GLU A 10 -5.21 -23.94 -9.46
N ASP A 11 -4.04 -23.83 -8.82
CA ASP A 11 -3.53 -22.56 -8.27
C ASP A 11 -3.29 -21.52 -9.37
N VAL A 12 -2.78 -21.97 -10.52
CA VAL A 12 -2.55 -21.11 -11.69
C VAL A 12 -3.87 -20.58 -12.23
N HIS A 13 -4.88 -21.44 -12.40
CA HIS A 13 -6.20 -21.03 -12.87
C HIS A 13 -6.89 -20.04 -11.93
N VAL A 14 -6.81 -20.26 -10.61
CA VAL A 14 -7.37 -19.33 -9.61
C VAL A 14 -6.67 -17.97 -9.65
N SER A 15 -5.34 -17.95 -9.76
CA SER A 15 -4.56 -16.70 -9.86
C SER A 15 -4.93 -15.91 -11.12
N GLU A 16 -5.04 -16.57 -12.28
CA GLU A 16 -5.43 -15.91 -13.53
C GLU A 16 -6.85 -15.35 -13.51
N ASP A 17 -7.79 -16.10 -12.93
CA ASP A 17 -9.17 -15.65 -12.77
C ASP A 17 -9.26 -14.44 -11.84
N LEU A 18 -8.53 -14.46 -10.72
CA LEU A 18 -8.45 -13.32 -9.82
C LEU A 18 -7.76 -12.13 -10.49
N HIS A 19 -6.75 -12.34 -11.32
CA HIS A 19 -6.09 -11.26 -12.08
C HIS A 19 -7.06 -10.49 -12.97
N LYS A 20 -8.03 -11.19 -13.58
CA LYS A 20 -9.07 -10.58 -14.43
C LYS A 20 -10.15 -9.89 -13.60
N LYS A 21 -10.56 -10.48 -12.47
CA LYS A 21 -11.67 -9.99 -11.62
C LYS A 21 -11.27 -8.88 -10.65
N VAL A 22 -10.03 -8.87 -10.18
CA VAL A 22 -9.51 -7.94 -9.16
C VAL A 22 -8.35 -7.16 -9.77
N ARG A 23 -8.68 -6.02 -10.39
CA ARG A 23 -7.70 -5.18 -11.09
C ARG A 23 -7.01 -4.25 -10.09
N ILE A 24 -5.69 -4.41 -9.95
CA ILE A 24 -4.88 -3.65 -9.00
C ILE A 24 -3.91 -2.75 -9.77
N LEU A 25 -3.97 -1.45 -9.53
CA LEU A 25 -2.92 -0.51 -9.89
C LEU A 25 -1.99 -0.35 -8.68
N CYS A 26 -0.72 -0.67 -8.87
CA CYS A 26 0.33 -0.46 -7.89
C CYS A 26 1.08 0.82 -8.23
N TRP A 27 1.21 1.74 -7.29
CA TRP A 27 2.11 2.88 -7.44
C TRP A 27 3.21 2.80 -6.38
N VAL A 28 4.46 2.90 -6.84
CA VAL A 28 5.65 2.72 -6.02
C VAL A 28 6.27 4.09 -5.77
N MET A 29 6.31 4.50 -4.50
CA MET A 29 7.00 5.71 -4.06
C MET A 29 8.51 5.49 -4.16
N THR A 30 9.21 6.40 -4.85
CA THR A 30 10.66 6.36 -4.96
C THR A 30 11.28 7.77 -5.12
N GLY A 31 12.60 7.82 -5.28
CA GLY A 31 13.38 9.02 -5.54
C GLY A 31 14.44 8.74 -6.61
N PRO A 32 14.97 9.78 -7.29
CA PRO A 32 15.96 9.61 -8.36
C PRO A 32 17.17 8.75 -7.94
N GLN A 33 17.63 8.90 -6.70
CA GLN A 33 18.75 8.19 -6.11
C GLN A 33 18.52 6.68 -5.89
N ASN A 34 17.26 6.24 -5.90
CA ASN A 34 16.87 4.86 -5.58
C ASN A 34 16.54 4.01 -6.82
N LEU A 35 16.42 4.62 -8.00
CA LEU A 35 15.97 3.93 -9.22
C LEU A 35 16.83 2.69 -9.51
N ASP A 36 18.15 2.87 -9.55
CA ASP A 36 19.09 1.78 -9.83
C ASP A 36 19.40 0.88 -8.63
N LYS A 37 19.11 1.32 -7.41
CA LYS A 37 19.48 0.58 -6.19
C LYS A 37 18.34 -0.29 -5.67
N LYS A 38 17.11 0.15 -5.89
CA LYS A 38 15.90 -0.41 -5.29
C LYS A 38 14.80 -0.62 -6.32
N THR A 39 14.36 0.46 -6.97
CA THR A 39 13.14 0.48 -7.79
C THR A 39 13.24 -0.46 -9.00
N LYS A 40 14.42 -0.63 -9.58
CA LYS A 40 14.66 -1.61 -10.64
C LYS A 40 14.33 -3.04 -10.21
N HIS A 41 14.56 -3.39 -8.95
CA HIS A 41 14.29 -4.73 -8.42
C HIS A 41 12.80 -4.94 -8.21
N VAL A 42 12.09 -3.91 -7.73
CA VAL A 42 10.62 -3.90 -7.68
C VAL A 42 10.04 -4.12 -9.09
N LYS A 43 10.51 -3.35 -10.08
CA LYS A 43 10.10 -3.46 -11.49
C LYS A 43 10.40 -4.83 -12.11
N ALA A 44 11.53 -5.44 -11.74
CA ALA A 44 11.94 -6.74 -12.24
C ALA A 44 11.25 -7.92 -11.55
N THR A 45 10.46 -7.68 -10.49
CA THR A 45 9.86 -8.74 -9.66
C THR A 45 8.36 -8.55 -9.49
N TRP A 46 7.88 -8.31 -8.27
CA TRP A 46 6.48 -8.41 -7.88
C TRP A 46 5.58 -7.40 -8.60
N ALA A 47 6.11 -6.24 -9.01
CA ALA A 47 5.34 -5.21 -9.68
C ALA A 47 4.75 -5.68 -11.02
N GLN A 48 5.39 -6.66 -11.67
CA GLN A 48 4.91 -7.25 -12.92
C GLN A 48 3.59 -8.01 -12.76
N ARG A 49 3.23 -8.38 -11.52
CA ARG A 49 1.97 -9.07 -11.21
C ARG A 49 0.80 -8.10 -11.01
N CYS A 50 1.03 -6.78 -10.94
CA CYS A 50 -0.03 -5.77 -10.90
C CYS A 50 -0.66 -5.62 -12.30
N ASN A 51 -1.92 -5.18 -12.37
CA ASN A 51 -2.56 -4.91 -13.67
C ASN A 51 -1.99 -3.65 -14.33
N LYS A 52 -1.59 -2.68 -13.49
CA LYS A 52 -0.83 -1.50 -13.89
C LYS A 52 0.18 -1.16 -12.81
N VAL A 53 1.35 -0.67 -13.20
CA VAL A 53 2.35 -0.14 -12.28
C VAL A 53 2.77 1.26 -12.68
N LEU A 54 2.88 2.15 -11.69
CA LEU A 54 3.45 3.48 -11.83
C LEU A 54 4.60 3.63 -10.83
N TYR A 55 5.65 4.33 -11.23
CA TYR A 55 6.77 4.68 -10.34
C TYR A 55 6.72 6.17 -10.09
N MET A 56 6.41 6.58 -8.87
CA MET A 56 6.20 7.98 -8.49
C MET A 56 7.49 8.54 -7.89
N SER A 57 7.98 9.64 -8.44
CA SER A 57 9.23 10.26 -7.98
C SER A 57 9.12 11.78 -7.88
N SER A 58 10.10 12.44 -7.26
CA SER A 58 10.17 13.91 -7.28
C SER A 58 10.22 14.45 -8.71
N GLU A 59 10.96 13.74 -9.57
CA GLU A 59 11.32 14.16 -10.93
C GLU A 59 10.90 13.09 -11.96
N GLU A 60 10.55 13.56 -13.16
CA GLU A 60 10.33 12.68 -14.30
C GLU A 60 11.67 12.14 -14.80
N ASN A 61 11.73 10.84 -15.05
CA ASN A 61 12.84 10.19 -15.71
C ASN A 61 12.27 9.31 -16.83
N LYS A 62 12.69 9.53 -18.08
CA LYS A 62 12.16 8.80 -19.23
C LYS A 62 12.83 7.43 -19.43
N ASP A 63 14.07 7.27 -18.96
CA ASP A 63 14.83 6.01 -19.06
C ASP A 63 14.29 4.97 -18.05
N PHE A 64 13.96 5.44 -16.85
CA PHE A 64 13.18 4.70 -15.87
C PHE A 64 11.85 5.43 -15.70
N PRO A 65 10.80 5.13 -16.50
CA PRO A 65 9.61 5.97 -16.71
C PRO A 65 8.88 6.29 -15.41
N THR A 66 9.40 7.28 -14.66
CA THR A 66 8.81 7.77 -13.42
C THR A 66 7.85 8.89 -13.76
N VAL A 67 6.72 8.90 -13.06
CA VAL A 67 5.86 10.07 -13.00
C VAL A 67 6.50 11.06 -12.04
N GLY A 68 6.90 12.21 -12.58
CA GLY A 68 7.44 13.32 -11.78
C GLY A 68 6.33 14.08 -11.07
N LEU A 69 6.38 14.12 -9.74
CA LEU A 69 5.36 14.78 -8.91
C LEU A 69 5.64 16.27 -8.67
N ASP A 70 6.77 16.80 -9.14
CA ASP A 70 7.20 18.19 -8.90
C ASP A 70 7.22 18.51 -7.40
N THR A 71 8.00 17.72 -6.66
CA THR A 71 8.17 17.82 -5.20
C THR A 71 9.63 17.65 -4.84
N LYS A 72 10.01 17.97 -3.61
CA LYS A 72 11.37 17.74 -3.12
C LYS A 72 11.52 16.33 -2.55
N GLU A 73 12.77 15.85 -2.45
CA GLU A 73 13.11 14.69 -1.64
C GLU A 73 13.10 15.04 -0.15
N GLY A 74 12.83 14.05 0.70
CA GLY A 74 12.81 14.21 2.15
C GLY A 74 11.61 13.57 2.80
N ARG A 75 11.77 13.21 4.08
CA ARG A 75 10.70 12.56 4.87
C ARG A 75 9.50 13.49 5.08
N ASP A 76 9.75 14.78 5.22
CA ASP A 76 8.75 15.85 5.36
C ASP A 76 7.93 16.07 4.09
N GLN A 77 8.41 15.60 2.94
CA GLN A 77 7.74 15.72 1.64
C GLN A 77 6.90 14.49 1.28
N LEU A 78 6.99 13.41 2.07
CA LEU A 78 6.32 12.15 1.75
C LEU A 78 4.81 12.31 1.60
N TYR A 79 4.16 13.07 2.48
CA TYR A 79 2.72 13.22 2.39
C TYR A 79 2.30 14.06 1.17
N TRP A 80 3.05 15.12 0.84
CA TRP A 80 2.86 15.85 -0.43
C TRP A 80 2.99 14.93 -1.64
N LYS A 81 4.01 14.07 -1.66
CA LYS A 81 4.18 13.07 -2.72
C LYS A 81 3.00 12.10 -2.78
N THR A 82 2.53 11.58 -1.64
CA THR A 82 1.36 10.69 -1.60
C THR A 82 0.10 11.37 -2.12
N ILE A 83 -0.17 12.61 -1.71
CA ILE A 83 -1.32 13.38 -2.18
C ILE A 83 -1.26 13.53 -3.71
N LYS A 84 -0.12 14.00 -4.24
CA LYS A 84 0.06 14.20 -5.67
C LYS A 84 0.03 12.89 -6.47
N ALA A 85 0.60 11.81 -5.93
CA ALA A 85 0.54 10.49 -6.55
C ALA A 85 -0.90 10.01 -6.69
N PHE A 86 -1.71 10.11 -5.63
CA PHE A 86 -3.11 9.73 -5.70
C PHE A 86 -3.94 10.64 -6.61
N GLN A 87 -3.67 11.95 -6.63
CA GLN A 87 -4.28 12.87 -7.59
C GLN A 87 -3.94 12.46 -9.04
N TYR A 88 -2.67 12.16 -9.33
CA TYR A 88 -2.26 11.71 -10.65
C TYR A 88 -2.94 10.40 -11.05
N VAL A 89 -2.97 9.41 -10.14
CA VAL A 89 -3.64 8.12 -10.36
C VAL A 89 -5.14 8.32 -10.62
N HIS A 90 -5.79 9.17 -9.84
CA HIS A 90 -7.20 9.50 -10.00
C HIS A 90 -7.47 10.17 -11.37
N ASP A 91 -6.68 11.16 -11.74
CA ASP A 91 -6.95 11.96 -12.92
C ASP A 91 -6.61 11.23 -14.23
N HIS A 92 -5.71 10.23 -14.20
CA HIS A 92 -5.21 9.56 -15.42
C HIS A 92 -5.55 8.06 -15.50
N HIS A 93 -5.77 7.39 -14.37
CA HIS A 93 -5.78 5.92 -14.31
C HIS A 93 -6.92 5.33 -13.45
N LEU A 94 -7.89 6.13 -13.04
CA LEU A 94 -8.99 5.71 -12.15
C LEU A 94 -9.85 4.56 -12.73
N ASP A 95 -10.00 4.49 -14.06
CA ASP A 95 -10.80 3.45 -14.72
C ASP A 95 -10.01 2.19 -15.11
N GLU A 96 -8.68 2.25 -14.97
CA GLU A 96 -7.79 1.14 -15.31
C GLU A 96 -7.66 0.10 -14.19
N ALA A 97 -8.15 0.40 -12.99
CA ALA A 97 -8.12 -0.51 -11.85
C ALA A 97 -9.32 -0.31 -10.91
N ASP A 98 -9.51 -1.29 -10.02
CA ASP A 98 -10.54 -1.29 -8.98
C ASP A 98 -9.93 -1.01 -7.59
N TRP A 99 -8.63 -1.28 -7.45
CA TRP A 99 -7.87 -1.16 -6.22
C TRP A 99 -6.53 -0.46 -6.48
N PHE A 100 -6.13 0.43 -5.55
CA PHE A 100 -4.98 1.31 -5.71
C PHE A 100 -4.00 1.12 -4.56
N MET A 101 -2.93 0.36 -4.82
CA MET A 101 -1.92 -0.04 -3.83
C MET A 101 -0.74 0.93 -3.83
N LYS A 102 -0.49 1.57 -2.69
CA LYS A 102 0.76 2.28 -2.39
C LYS A 102 1.79 1.30 -1.87
N ALA A 103 2.99 1.34 -2.43
CA ALA A 103 4.17 0.63 -1.90
C ALA A 103 5.40 1.54 -1.90
N ASP A 104 6.38 1.25 -1.04
CA ASP A 104 7.70 1.90 -1.10
C ASP A 104 8.66 1.08 -1.95
N ASP A 105 9.76 1.70 -2.38
CA ASP A 105 10.79 1.04 -3.22
C ASP A 105 11.57 -0.08 -2.52
N ASP A 106 11.35 -0.28 -1.23
CA ASP A 106 11.85 -1.40 -0.42
C ASP A 106 10.73 -2.32 0.12
N THR A 107 9.51 -2.18 -0.38
CA THR A 107 8.40 -3.10 -0.10
C THR A 107 8.40 -4.29 -1.07
N TYR A 108 8.05 -5.48 -0.57
CA TYR A 108 7.74 -6.66 -1.39
C TYR A 108 6.28 -7.07 -1.19
N VAL A 109 5.54 -7.29 -2.30
CA VAL A 109 4.11 -7.62 -2.26
C VAL A 109 3.86 -8.97 -2.95
N VAL A 110 3.21 -9.90 -2.26
CA VAL A 110 2.67 -11.10 -2.89
C VAL A 110 1.30 -10.74 -3.47
N VAL A 111 1.29 -10.25 -4.72
CA VAL A 111 0.09 -9.66 -5.35
C VAL A 111 -1.08 -10.64 -5.45
N ASP A 112 -0.82 -11.94 -5.59
CA ASP A 112 -1.87 -12.96 -5.62
C ASP A 112 -2.60 -13.10 -4.27
N ASN A 113 -1.85 -13.05 -3.16
CA ASN A 113 -2.44 -13.01 -1.81
C ASN A 113 -3.24 -11.72 -1.60
N LEU A 114 -2.73 -10.59 -2.12
CA LEU A 114 -3.45 -9.33 -2.08
C LEU A 114 -4.78 -9.42 -2.85
N ARG A 115 -4.79 -10.02 -4.05
CA ARG A 115 -6.04 -10.23 -4.81
C ARG A 115 -7.02 -11.13 -4.05
N TRP A 116 -6.54 -12.16 -3.38
CA TRP A 116 -7.39 -13.03 -2.58
C TRP A 116 -8.04 -12.30 -1.40
N LEU A 117 -7.32 -11.38 -0.74
CA LEU A 117 -7.90 -10.51 0.28
C LEU A 117 -8.99 -9.62 -0.32
N LEU A 118 -8.66 -8.95 -1.43
CA LEU A 118 -9.52 -7.93 -2.05
C LEU A 118 -10.75 -8.51 -2.75
N SER A 119 -10.71 -9.76 -3.21
CA SER A 119 -11.83 -10.44 -3.89
C SER A 119 -13.09 -10.58 -3.02
N LYS A 120 -12.94 -10.43 -1.70
CA LYS A 120 -14.03 -10.51 -0.72
C LYS A 120 -14.72 -9.17 -0.48
N HIS A 121 -14.28 -8.11 -1.16
CA HIS A 121 -14.74 -6.75 -0.92
C HIS A 121 -15.19 -6.08 -2.21
N ASN A 122 -16.16 -5.17 -2.10
CA ASN A 122 -16.61 -4.37 -3.21
C ASN A 122 -15.71 -3.12 -3.33
N PRO A 123 -15.07 -2.87 -4.49
CA PRO A 123 -14.24 -1.66 -4.69
C PRO A 123 -15.04 -0.35 -4.64
N GLN A 124 -16.38 -0.41 -4.71
CA GLN A 124 -17.27 0.75 -4.55
C GLN A 124 -17.59 1.08 -3.09
N ASP A 125 -17.20 0.21 -2.14
CA ASP A 125 -17.30 0.56 -0.72
C ASP A 125 -16.13 1.48 -0.33
N PRO A 126 -16.34 2.52 0.50
CA PRO A 126 -15.27 3.40 0.96
C PRO A 126 -14.42 2.68 2.02
N ILE A 127 -13.45 1.88 1.58
CA ILE A 127 -12.62 1.03 2.44
C ILE A 127 -11.16 1.02 1.98
N TYR A 128 -10.25 0.89 2.94
CA TYR A 128 -8.82 0.73 2.67
C TYR A 128 -8.19 -0.27 3.63
N PHE A 129 -7.14 -0.95 3.18
CA PHE A 129 -6.49 -2.05 3.89
C PHE A 129 -4.99 -1.82 4.00
N GLY A 130 -4.37 -2.41 5.04
CA GLY A 130 -2.94 -2.31 5.28
C GLY A 130 -2.59 -2.83 6.67
N ARG A 131 -1.41 -2.47 7.18
CA ARG A 131 -1.03 -2.77 8.57
C ARG A 131 -1.64 -1.75 9.52
N ARG A 132 -2.70 -2.12 10.24
CA ARG A 132 -3.41 -1.17 11.10
C ARG A 132 -2.69 -0.92 12.43
N PHE A 133 -2.36 0.35 12.66
CA PHE A 133 -1.92 0.86 13.95
C PHE A 133 -3.05 1.59 14.68
N LYS A 134 -3.08 1.45 16.01
CA LYS A 134 -4.10 1.97 16.92
C LYS A 134 -3.94 3.44 17.34
N PRO A 135 -2.74 3.97 17.65
CA PRO A 135 -2.65 5.27 18.29
C PRO A 135 -3.08 6.40 17.35
N TYR A 136 -3.40 7.57 17.92
CA TYR A 136 -3.61 8.85 17.22
C TYR A 136 -4.85 9.00 16.31
N VAL A 137 -5.45 7.92 15.81
CA VAL A 137 -6.68 7.92 14.99
C VAL A 137 -7.67 6.92 15.59
N LYS A 138 -8.94 7.29 15.76
CA LYS A 138 -9.89 6.46 16.53
C LYS A 138 -10.17 5.11 15.86
N GLN A 139 -10.30 5.08 14.53
CA GLN A 139 -10.40 3.84 13.76
C GLN A 139 -9.05 3.15 13.50
N GLY A 140 -7.94 3.78 13.90
CA GLY A 140 -6.58 3.44 13.51
C GLY A 140 -6.18 4.00 12.14
N TYR A 141 -4.94 3.72 11.74
CA TYR A 141 -4.37 4.13 10.45
C TYR A 141 -3.45 3.02 9.91
N MET A 142 -3.19 3.00 8.60
CA MET A 142 -2.37 1.96 7.97
C MET A 142 -0.92 2.40 7.88
N SER A 143 0.03 1.58 8.35
CA SER A 143 1.47 1.88 8.27
C SER A 143 1.92 2.11 6.83
N GLY A 144 2.62 3.23 6.59
CA GLY A 144 3.06 3.61 5.25
C GLY A 144 4.09 2.64 4.66
N GLY A 145 5.06 2.21 5.47
CA GLY A 145 6.14 1.30 5.05
C GLY A 145 5.71 -0.14 4.81
N ALA A 146 4.58 -0.57 5.38
CA ALA A 146 3.98 -1.86 5.05
C ALA A 146 3.24 -1.85 3.71
N GLY A 147 3.01 -0.65 3.15
CA GLY A 147 2.07 -0.41 2.07
C GLY A 147 0.60 -0.46 2.52
N TYR A 148 -0.27 0.12 1.71
CA TYR A 148 -1.70 0.13 1.93
C TYR A 148 -2.45 0.25 0.60
N VAL A 149 -3.67 -0.29 0.55
CA VAL A 149 -4.50 -0.34 -0.66
C VAL A 149 -5.84 0.33 -0.41
N LEU A 150 -6.20 1.23 -1.32
CA LEU A 150 -7.49 1.93 -1.32
C LEU A 150 -8.42 1.25 -2.32
N SER A 151 -9.70 1.15 -1.96
CA SER A 151 -10.76 0.90 -2.94
C SER A 151 -10.89 2.08 -3.91
N LYS A 152 -11.56 1.87 -5.04
CA LYS A 152 -11.88 2.93 -6.01
C LYS A 152 -12.64 4.08 -5.36
N GLU A 153 -13.67 3.77 -4.58
CA GLU A 153 -14.45 4.79 -3.88
C GLU A 153 -13.60 5.54 -2.83
N ALA A 154 -12.71 4.85 -2.11
CA ALA A 154 -11.81 5.50 -1.16
C ALA A 154 -10.86 6.50 -1.84
N LEU A 155 -10.31 6.16 -3.01
CA LEU A 155 -9.47 7.07 -3.79
C LEU A 155 -10.23 8.31 -4.26
N VAL A 156 -11.44 8.13 -4.80
CA VAL A 156 -12.30 9.23 -5.26
C VAL A 156 -12.59 10.20 -4.11
N ARG A 157 -13.00 9.68 -2.94
CA ARG A 157 -13.25 10.51 -1.76
C ARG A 157 -12.01 11.24 -1.29
N PHE A 158 -10.87 10.55 -1.26
CA PHE A 158 -9.61 11.14 -0.82
C PHE A 158 -9.24 12.34 -1.70
N VAL A 159 -9.25 12.19 -3.03
CA VAL A 159 -8.92 13.29 -3.95
C VAL A 159 -9.92 14.43 -3.86
N ASN A 160 -11.22 14.14 -3.80
CA ASN A 160 -12.25 15.16 -3.65
C ASN A 160 -12.13 15.92 -2.32
N ALA A 161 -11.74 15.25 -1.24
CA ALA A 161 -11.57 15.89 0.07
C ALA A 161 -10.46 16.95 0.08
N PHE A 162 -9.42 16.81 -0.74
CA PHE A 162 -8.43 17.87 -0.92
C PHE A 162 -8.95 19.03 -1.77
N LYS A 163 -9.76 18.75 -2.80
CA LYS A 163 -10.42 19.78 -3.63
C LYS A 163 -11.43 20.60 -2.81
N GLU A 164 -12.11 19.96 -1.87
CA GLU A 164 -13.10 20.54 -0.97
C GLU A 164 -12.50 21.04 0.35
N GLU A 165 -11.18 21.03 0.50
CA GLU A 165 -10.44 21.47 1.70
C GLU A 165 -10.82 20.73 3.01
N LYS A 166 -11.50 19.59 2.91
CA LYS A 166 -11.80 18.69 4.05
C LYS A 166 -10.55 17.96 4.54
N CYS A 167 -9.56 17.77 3.67
CA CYS A 167 -8.24 17.27 4.02
C CYS A 167 -7.16 18.22 3.52
N THR A 168 -6.09 18.33 4.30
CA THR A 168 -4.92 19.15 3.99
C THR A 168 -3.65 18.39 4.36
N HIS A 169 -2.50 18.96 4.03
CA HIS A 169 -1.21 18.46 4.50
C HIS A 169 -1.06 18.71 6.02
N SER A 170 -1.65 17.83 6.84
CA SER A 170 -1.78 18.02 8.29
C SER A 170 -0.59 17.56 9.12
N SER A 171 0.34 16.78 8.55
CA SER A 171 1.53 16.28 9.25
C SER A 171 2.62 15.88 8.26
N SER A 172 3.88 15.88 8.71
CA SER A 172 5.01 15.25 8.00
C SER A 172 5.03 13.72 8.14
N VAL A 173 4.18 13.16 9.00
CA VAL A 173 4.00 11.71 9.16
C VAL A 173 2.89 11.27 8.21
N GLU A 174 3.29 10.81 7.02
CA GLU A 174 2.42 10.53 5.87
C GLU A 174 1.25 9.60 6.18
N ASP A 175 1.52 8.45 6.82
CA ASP A 175 0.51 7.43 7.09
C ASP A 175 -0.52 7.88 8.12
N LEU A 176 -0.06 8.58 9.15
CA LEU A 176 -0.92 9.21 10.14
C LEU A 176 -1.81 10.30 9.53
N ALA A 177 -1.23 11.14 8.67
CA ALA A 177 -1.96 12.23 8.02
C ALA A 177 -3.04 11.68 7.06
N LEU A 178 -2.69 10.67 6.28
CA LEU A 178 -3.62 9.94 5.42
C LEU A 178 -4.71 9.25 6.24
N GLY A 179 -4.36 8.54 7.31
CA GLY A 179 -5.32 7.85 8.16
C GLY A 179 -6.33 8.80 8.83
N LYS A 180 -5.89 9.98 9.27
CA LYS A 180 -6.78 11.04 9.76
C LYS A 180 -7.73 11.53 8.67
N CYS A 181 -7.23 11.75 7.46
CA CYS A 181 -8.06 12.13 6.33
C CYS A 181 -9.12 11.05 6.05
N MET A 182 -8.71 9.77 5.97
CA MET A 182 -9.62 8.63 5.75
C MET A 182 -10.74 8.57 6.80
N GLU A 183 -10.42 8.78 8.08
CA GLU A 183 -11.43 8.86 9.15
C GLU A 183 -12.39 10.03 8.93
N ASN A 184 -11.86 11.22 8.62
CA ASN A 184 -12.67 12.42 8.40
C ASN A 184 -13.65 12.28 7.23
N ILE A 185 -13.28 11.54 6.19
CA ILE A 185 -14.08 11.34 4.97
C ILE A 185 -14.90 10.06 4.99
N ASN A 186 -15.04 9.43 6.17
CA ASN A 186 -15.80 8.20 6.39
C ASN A 186 -15.34 7.03 5.50
N VAL A 187 -14.03 6.92 5.24
CA VAL A 187 -13.42 5.74 4.64
C VAL A 187 -13.01 4.80 5.77
N LYS A 188 -13.59 3.59 5.74
CA LYS A 188 -13.42 2.58 6.77
C LYS A 188 -12.06 1.94 6.68
N ALA A 189 -11.36 1.84 7.81
CA ALA A 189 -10.23 0.94 7.93
C ALA A 189 -10.74 -0.52 7.87
N GLY A 190 -10.32 -1.28 6.86
CA GLY A 190 -10.66 -2.68 6.63
C GLY A 190 -9.72 -3.66 7.35
N ASP A 191 -10.24 -4.82 7.76
CA ASP A 191 -9.45 -5.87 8.40
C ASP A 191 -8.72 -6.66 7.31
N SER A 192 -7.39 -6.61 7.32
CA SER A 192 -6.52 -7.21 6.31
C SER A 192 -5.95 -8.56 6.75
N ARG A 193 -6.29 -9.05 7.94
CA ARG A 193 -5.75 -10.29 8.48
C ARG A 193 -6.25 -11.50 7.68
N ASP A 194 -5.46 -12.57 7.70
CA ASP A 194 -5.83 -13.82 7.07
C ASP A 194 -6.97 -14.52 7.83
N THR A 195 -7.44 -15.66 7.31
CA THR A 195 -8.52 -16.45 7.93
C THR A 195 -8.17 -17.03 9.31
N SER A 196 -6.89 -17.06 9.68
CA SER A 196 -6.43 -17.43 11.03
C SER A 196 -6.25 -16.23 11.96
N GLY A 197 -6.56 -15.02 11.48
CA GLY A 197 -6.42 -13.78 12.23
C GLY A 197 -4.99 -13.25 12.28
N LYS A 198 -4.07 -13.74 11.44
CA LYS A 198 -2.69 -13.25 11.36
C LYS A 198 -2.57 -12.06 10.43
N GLU A 199 -1.65 -11.18 10.77
CA GLU A 199 -1.33 -9.99 9.97
C GLU A 199 -0.75 -10.38 8.61
N THR A 200 -1.15 -9.67 7.55
CA THR A 200 -0.67 -9.91 6.16
C THR A 200 0.12 -8.73 5.59
N PHE A 201 0.11 -7.59 6.29
CA PHE A 201 0.91 -6.41 6.00
C PHE A 201 1.91 -6.21 7.14
N HIS A 202 3.19 -6.11 6.79
CA HIS A 202 4.29 -6.12 7.74
C HIS A 202 5.17 -4.87 7.57
N PRO A 203 5.38 -4.07 8.63
CA PRO A 203 6.07 -2.79 8.53
C PRO A 203 7.59 -2.91 8.72
N PHE A 204 8.12 -4.13 8.83
CA PHE A 204 9.55 -4.40 9.05
C PHE A 204 10.03 -5.52 8.14
N VAL A 205 11.35 -5.64 8.05
CA VAL A 205 12.03 -6.72 7.33
C VAL A 205 11.62 -8.12 7.82
N PRO A 206 11.67 -9.15 6.96
CA PRO A 206 11.16 -10.49 7.29
C PRO A 206 11.72 -11.08 8.58
N GLU A 207 12.99 -10.86 8.90
CA GLU A 207 13.66 -11.39 10.09
C GLU A 207 12.93 -10.99 11.39
N HIS A 208 12.36 -9.79 11.42
CA HIS A 208 11.63 -9.27 12.59
C HIS A 208 10.29 -9.98 12.82
N HIS A 209 9.74 -10.65 11.80
CA HIS A 209 8.46 -11.36 11.86
C HIS A 209 8.61 -12.87 11.85
N LEU A 210 9.71 -13.39 11.28
CA LEU A 210 9.96 -14.82 11.14
C LEU A 210 10.76 -15.42 12.31
N ILE A 211 11.57 -14.61 13.00
CA ILE A 211 12.39 -15.08 14.12
C ILE A 211 11.67 -14.77 15.44
N GLN A 212 11.24 -15.82 16.12
CA GLN A 212 10.57 -15.69 17.42
C GLN A 212 11.47 -14.96 18.43
N GLY A 213 10.92 -13.95 19.11
CA GLY A 213 11.64 -13.17 20.11
C GLY A 213 12.62 -12.14 19.56
N TYR A 214 12.72 -11.97 18.24
CA TYR A 214 13.61 -10.97 17.64
C TYR A 214 13.27 -9.54 18.09
N LEU A 215 11.97 -9.19 18.08
CA LEU A 215 11.49 -7.91 18.60
C LEU A 215 11.20 -8.05 20.11
N PRO A 216 11.92 -7.31 20.99
CA PRO A 216 11.65 -7.33 22.42
C PRO A 216 10.19 -6.94 22.71
N LYS A 217 9.53 -7.57 23.69
CA LYS A 217 8.14 -7.23 24.07
C LYS A 217 7.97 -5.78 24.54
N THR A 218 9.05 -5.11 24.93
CA THR A 218 9.08 -3.68 25.28
C THR A 218 9.12 -2.76 24.06
N PHE A 219 9.32 -3.29 22.85
CA PHE A 219 9.37 -2.52 21.63
C PHE A 219 8.01 -1.89 21.31
N TRP A 220 8.02 -0.62 20.89
CA TRP A 220 6.79 0.18 20.69
C TRP A 220 5.76 -0.49 19.77
N TYR A 221 6.23 -1.29 18.81
CA TYR A 221 5.40 -2.01 17.85
C TYR A 221 4.27 -2.79 18.52
N TRP A 222 4.55 -3.47 19.64
CA TRP A 222 3.56 -4.26 20.35
C TRP A 222 2.39 -3.42 20.89
N ASN A 223 2.66 -2.17 21.27
CA ASN A 223 1.65 -1.23 21.75
C ASN A 223 0.90 -0.54 20.61
N TYR A 224 1.44 -0.56 19.39
CA TYR A 224 0.83 0.08 18.23
C TYR A 224 -0.15 -0.84 17.50
N ASN A 225 -0.05 -2.16 17.68
CA ASN A 225 -0.92 -3.12 17.02
C ASN A 225 -2.40 -2.86 17.36
N TYR A 226 -3.23 -2.70 16.32
CA TYR A 226 -4.67 -2.57 16.51
C TYR A 226 -5.30 -3.89 16.95
N TYR A 227 -4.86 -4.98 16.32
CA TYR A 227 -5.25 -6.33 16.69
C TYR A 227 -4.20 -6.95 17.62
N PRO A 228 -4.59 -7.78 18.59
CA PRO A 228 -3.63 -8.56 19.37
C PRO A 228 -2.73 -9.38 18.43
N ALA A 229 -1.42 -9.31 18.65
CA ALA A 229 -0.49 -10.11 17.85
C ALA A 229 -0.65 -11.59 18.19
N ILE A 230 -0.80 -12.41 17.14
CA ILE A 230 -0.82 -13.87 17.24
C ILE A 230 0.57 -14.35 16.84
N GLU A 231 1.30 -14.92 17.80
CA GLU A 231 2.60 -15.58 17.58
C GLU A 231 2.41 -17.05 17.22
#